data_AF-A0A8K1CHT6-F1
#
_entry.id   AF-A0A8K1CHT6-F1
#
_cell.length_a   1.000
_cell.length_b   1.000
_cell.length_c   1.000
_cell.angle_alpha   90.00
_cell.angle_beta   90.00
_cell.angle_gamma   90.00
#
_symmetry.space_group_name_H-M   'P 1'
#
loop_
_entity.id
_entity.type
_entity.pdbx_description
1 polymer ?
#
loop_
_entity_poly.entity_id
_entity_poly.type
_entity_poly.pdbx_seq_one_letter_code
_entity_poly.pdbx_strand_id
1 'polypeptide(L)'
;MLATSVRRVSKTTLATLQNQRRHGGSLHKNKHVENYNNWRGDSEKRFKFDKEFFQSLFIWGILPSTVYYVVASSERRQRDQRFGLPDNFRE
;
A
#
# COMPACT_ATOMS: atom_id res chain seq x y z
N MET A 1 -35.52 46.83 20.59
CA MET A 1 -34.20 46.84 21.27
C MET A 1 -33.45 45.60 20.86
N LEU A 2 -32.55 45.71 19.88
CA LEU A 2 -31.73 44.59 19.39
C LEU A 2 -30.60 44.35 20.40
N ALA A 3 -30.68 43.24 21.12
CA ALA A 3 -29.62 42.79 22.00
C ALA A 3 -28.39 42.40 21.16
N THR A 4 -27.42 43.29 21.05
CA THR A 4 -26.07 42.97 20.60
C THR A 4 -25.41 42.08 21.66
N SER A 5 -25.62 40.77 21.55
CA SER A 5 -24.84 39.80 22.31
C SER A 5 -23.41 39.80 21.76
N VAL A 6 -22.52 40.54 22.40
CA VAL A 6 -21.08 40.38 22.18
C VAL A 6 -20.73 39.00 22.75
N ARG A 7 -20.64 37.98 21.88
CA ARG A 7 -20.10 36.67 22.26
C ARG A 7 -18.69 36.90 22.81
N ARG A 8 -18.54 36.83 24.13
CA ARG A 8 -17.22 36.75 24.78
C ARG A 8 -16.58 35.46 24.30
N VAL A 9 -15.74 35.55 23.27
CA VAL A 9 -14.85 34.45 22.89
C VAL A 9 -13.92 34.24 24.08
N SER A 10 -13.99 33.07 24.69
CA SER A 10 -13.18 32.76 25.86
C SER A 10 -11.70 32.85 25.48
N LYS A 11 -10.85 33.37 26.39
CA LYS A 11 -9.40 33.42 26.17
C LYS A 11 -8.83 32.04 25.79
N THR A 12 -9.46 30.97 26.28
CA THR A 12 -9.14 29.59 25.93
C THR A 12 -9.43 29.28 24.46
N THR A 13 -10.60 29.63 23.92
CA THR A 13 -10.91 29.40 22.49
C THR A 13 -10.03 30.24 21.56
N LEU A 14 -9.68 31.46 21.98
CA LEU A 14 -8.80 32.34 21.22
C LEU A 14 -7.34 31.81 21.24
N ALA A 15 -6.87 31.27 22.37
CA ALA A 15 -5.58 30.59 22.48
C ALA A 15 -5.52 29.30 21.63
N THR A 16 -6.60 28.50 21.60
CA THR A 16 -6.68 27.30 20.75
C THR A 16 -6.63 27.64 19.26
N LEU A 17 -7.36 28.68 18.83
CA LEU A 17 -7.32 29.18 17.46
C LEU A 17 -5.96 29.77 17.09
N GLN A 18 -5.32 30.52 17.99
CA GLN A 18 -3.98 31.06 17.77
C GLN A 18 -2.90 29.96 17.74
N ASN A 19 -3.01 28.92 18.56
CA ASN A 19 -2.13 27.75 18.50
C ASN A 19 -2.32 26.99 17.18
N GLN A 20 -3.56 26.80 16.71
CA GLN A 20 -3.82 26.21 15.39
C GLN A 20 -3.25 27.05 14.23
N ARG A 21 -3.24 28.39 14.35
CA ARG A 21 -2.70 29.30 13.34
C ARG A 21 -1.17 29.39 13.35
N ARG A 22 -0.53 29.38 14.53
CA ARG A 22 0.94 29.36 14.68
C ARG A 22 1.55 28.04 14.24
N HIS A 23 0.80 26.96 14.40
CA HIS A 23 1.15 25.62 13.97
C HIS A 23 0.35 25.20 12.74
N GLY A 24 0.07 26.11 11.79
CA GLY A 24 -0.79 25.86 10.62
C GLY A 24 -0.59 24.46 10.04
N GLY A 25 -1.50 23.54 10.36
CA GLY A 25 -1.41 22.13 9.94
C GLY A 25 -0.07 21.44 10.22
N SER A 26 0.64 21.80 11.29
CA SER A 26 1.93 21.26 11.69
C SER A 26 1.75 19.79 12.06
N LEU A 27 1.89 18.92 11.06
CA LEU A 27 2.24 17.52 11.26
C LEU A 27 3.45 17.49 12.19
N HIS A 28 3.22 17.18 13.46
CA HIS A 28 4.32 16.94 14.38
C HIS A 28 5.06 15.74 13.84
N LYS A 29 6.28 15.98 13.36
CA LYS A 29 7.11 14.95 12.74
C LYS A 29 7.36 13.85 13.76
N ASN A 30 6.74 12.69 13.54
CA ASN A 30 6.97 11.54 14.38
C ASN A 30 8.27 10.87 13.92
N LYS A 31 9.29 10.94 14.77
CA LYS A 31 10.62 10.38 14.50
C LYS A 31 10.58 8.89 14.11
N HIS A 32 9.66 8.11 14.67
CA HIS A 32 9.52 6.69 14.32
C HIS A 32 8.99 6.49 12.90
N VAL A 33 8.04 7.34 12.47
CA VAL A 33 7.48 7.31 11.11
C VAL A 33 8.53 7.77 10.10
N GLU A 34 9.28 8.83 10.41
CA GLU A 34 10.36 9.30 9.54
C GLU A 34 11.48 8.26 9.40
N ASN A 35 11.87 7.60 10.50
CA ASN A 35 12.87 6.53 10.45
C ASN A 35 12.40 5.32 9.65
N TYR A 36 11.14 4.90 9.81
CA TYR A 36 10.59 3.79 9.03
C TYR A 36 10.49 4.13 7.54
N ASN A 37 10.09 5.36 7.20
CA ASN A 37 10.05 5.83 5.81
C ASN A 37 11.44 5.89 5.20
N ASN A 38 12.45 6.37 5.94
CA ASN A 38 13.84 6.35 5.50
C ASN A 38 14.35 4.92 5.31
N TRP A 39 14.03 4.00 6.23
CA TRP A 39 14.41 2.59 6.10
C TRP A 39 13.81 1.95 4.86
N ARG A 40 12.54 2.24 4.54
CA ARG A 40 11.88 1.78 3.31
C ARG A 40 12.48 2.42 2.05
N GLY A 41 12.75 3.72 2.09
CA GLY A 41 13.33 4.45 0.95
C GLY A 41 14.74 3.98 0.62
N ASP A 42 15.49 3.53 1.63
CA ASP A 42 16.85 3.02 1.49
C ASP A 42 16.91 1.49 1.27
N SER A 43 15.75 0.86 1.00
CA SER A 43 15.62 -0.59 0.84
C SER A 43 16.47 -1.14 -0.31
N GLU A 44 16.61 -0.39 -1.41
CA GLU A 44 17.43 -0.77 -2.56
C GLU A 44 18.92 -0.90 -2.20
N LYS A 45 19.46 0.04 -1.40
CA LYS A 45 20.86 -0.01 -0.96
C LYS A 45 21.13 -1.10 0.06
N ARG A 46 20.10 -1.49 0.81
CA ARG A 46 20.17 -2.54 1.84
C ARG A 46 19.84 -3.92 1.29
N PHE A 47 19.43 -3.99 0.03
CA PHE A 47 19.05 -5.22 -0.61
C PHE A 47 20.23 -6.19 -0.66
N LYS A 48 20.00 -7.42 -0.21
CA LYS A 48 20.95 -8.51 -0.29
C LYS A 48 20.22 -9.72 -0.82
N PHE A 49 20.76 -10.29 -1.89
CA PHE A 49 20.24 -11.53 -2.43
C PHE A 49 20.82 -12.70 -1.64
N ASP A 50 20.15 -13.06 -0.54
CA ASP A 50 20.51 -14.20 0.29
C ASP A 50 19.58 -15.40 0.06
N LYS A 51 19.89 -16.50 0.73
CA LYS A 51 19.12 -17.74 0.59
C LYS A 51 17.67 -17.58 1.07
N GLU A 52 17.44 -16.82 2.13
CA GLU A 52 16.10 -16.61 2.69
C GLU A 52 15.24 -15.76 1.75
N PHE A 53 15.83 -14.69 1.21
CA PHE A 53 15.20 -13.86 0.18
C PHE A 53 14.86 -14.70 -1.05
N PHE A 54 15.80 -15.51 -1.55
CA PHE A 54 15.54 -16.41 -2.67
C PHE A 54 14.38 -17.38 -2.39
N GLN A 55 14.35 -18.02 -1.22
CA GLN A 55 13.26 -18.91 -0.83
C GLN A 55 11.92 -18.16 -0.80
N SER A 56 11.89 -16.96 -0.22
CA SER A 56 10.68 -16.14 -0.18
C SER A 56 10.19 -15.73 -1.57
N LEU A 57 11.11 -15.33 -2.46
CA LEU A 57 10.81 -14.98 -3.85
C LEU A 57 10.25 -16.19 -4.62
N PHE A 58 10.83 -17.37 -4.40
CA PHE A 58 10.38 -18.59 -5.06
C PHE A 58 9.00 -19.02 -4.56
N ILE A 59 8.80 -19.08 -3.23
CA ILE A 59 7.55 -19.53 -2.61
C ILE A 59 6.40 -18.58 -2.89
N TRP A 60 6.64 -17.26 -2.83
CA TRP A 60 5.56 -16.28 -2.94
C TRP A 60 5.44 -15.64 -4.31
N GLY A 61 6.53 -15.54 -5.08
CA GLY A 61 6.50 -14.96 -6.42
C GLY A 61 6.28 -15.99 -7.53
N ILE A 62 7.05 -17.09 -7.51
CA ILE A 62 7.12 -18.02 -8.64
C ILE A 62 6.11 -19.15 -8.50
N LEU A 63 6.04 -19.78 -7.32
CA LEU A 63 5.24 -20.98 -7.12
C LEU A 63 3.74 -20.76 -7.37
N PRO A 64 3.07 -19.70 -6.85
CA PRO A 64 1.64 -19.50 -7.07
C PRO A 64 1.32 -19.24 -8.54
N SER A 65 2.16 -18.44 -9.21
CA SER A 65 2.05 -18.14 -10.63
C SER A 65 2.18 -19.40 -11.50
N THR A 66 3.13 -20.26 -11.14
CA THR A 66 3.36 -21.54 -11.84
C THR A 66 2.20 -22.50 -11.63
N VAL A 67 1.72 -22.65 -10.39
CA VAL A 67 0.55 -23.48 -10.09
C VAL A 67 -0.68 -22.98 -10.85
N TYR A 68 -0.94 -21.68 -10.83
CA TYR A 68 -2.03 -21.08 -11.57
C TYR A 68 -1.93 -21.38 -13.08
N TYR A 69 -0.75 -21.19 -13.67
CA TYR A 69 -0.53 -21.47 -15.09
C TYR A 69 -0.78 -22.94 -15.45
N VAL A 70 -0.28 -23.88 -14.63
CA VAL A 70 -0.48 -25.32 -14.87
C VAL A 70 -1.97 -25.67 -14.77
N VAL A 71 -2.66 -25.19 -13.75
CA VAL A 71 -4.10 -25.45 -13.59
C VAL A 71 -4.89 -24.85 -14.75
N ALA A 72 -4.68 -23.56 -15.05
CA ALA A 72 -5.39 -22.87 -16.13
C ALA A 72 -5.12 -23.49 -17.51
N SER A 73 -3.87 -23.89 -17.78
CA SER A 73 -3.52 -24.57 -19.04
C SER A 73 -4.18 -25.96 -19.13
N SER A 74 -4.25 -26.70 -18.02
CA SER A 74 -4.91 -28.01 -17.99
C SER A 74 -6.43 -27.90 -18.19
N GLU A 75 -7.07 -26.92 -17.54
CA GLU A 75 -8.51 -26.66 -17.71
C GLU A 75 -8.83 -26.21 -19.13
N ARG A 76 -7.97 -25.36 -19.70
CA ARG A 76 -8.10 -24.93 -21.09
C ARG A 76 -7.99 -26.10 -22.05
N ARG A 77 -7.00 -26.98 -21.90
CA ARG A 77 -6.86 -28.19 -22.72
C ARG A 77 -8.10 -29.09 -22.61
N GLN A 78 -8.58 -29.35 -21.39
CA GLN A 78 -9.80 -30.15 -21.18
C GLN A 78 -11.03 -29.51 -21.82
N ARG A 79 -11.14 -28.18 -21.75
CA ARG A 79 -12.23 -27.42 -22.39
C ARG A 79 -12.14 -27.54 -23.91
N ASP A 80 -10.97 -27.29 -24.49
CA ASP A 80 -10.75 -27.31 -25.93
C ASP A 80 -11.03 -28.72 -26.50
N GLN A 81 -10.63 -29.78 -25.79
CA GLN A 81 -10.99 -31.17 -26.10
C GLN A 81 -12.50 -31.42 -26.09
N ARG A 82 -13.23 -30.88 -25.10
CA ARG A 82 -14.70 -31.02 -25.03
C ARG A 82 -15.43 -30.31 -26.17
N PHE A 83 -14.88 -29.21 -26.68
CA PHE A 83 -15.47 -28.42 -27.77
C PHE A 83 -14.90 -28.77 -29.15
N GLY A 84 -14.05 -29.80 -29.25
CA GLY A 84 -13.49 -30.27 -30.52
C GLY A 84 -12.54 -29.28 -31.20
N LEU A 85 -11.94 -28.36 -30.44
CA LEU A 85 -10.94 -27.42 -30.94
C LEU A 85 -9.57 -28.16 -30.96
N PRO A 86 -8.91 -28.30 -32.12
CA PRO A 86 -7.61 -28.95 -32.18
C PRO A 86 -6.53 -28.10 -31.48
N ASP A 87 -5.55 -28.78 -30.88
CA ASP A 87 -4.47 -28.22 -30.02
C ASP A 87 -3.66 -27.06 -30.66
N ASN A 88 -3.81 -26.82 -31.96
CA ASN A 88 -2.98 -25.89 -32.75
C ASN A 88 -3.63 -24.53 -33.07
N PHE A 89 -4.81 -24.19 -32.52
CA PHE A 89 -5.55 -23.03 -33.02
C PHE A 89 -4.95 -21.66 -32.64
N ARG A 90 -3.99 -21.59 -31.72
CA ARG A 90 -3.35 -20.34 -31.29
C ARG A 90 -1.92 -20.58 -30.77
N GLU A 91 -0.98 -20.72 -31.70
CA GLU A 91 0.36 -20.14 -31.51
C GLU A 91 0.30 -18.64 -31.77
#